data_AF-A0A915IJM4-F1
#
_entry.id   AF-A0A915IJM4-F1
#
_cell.length_a   1.000
_cell.length_b   1.000
_cell.length_c   1.000
_cell.angle_alpha   90.00
_cell.angle_beta   90.00
_cell.angle_gamma   90.00
#
_symmetry.space_group_name_H-M   'P 1'
#
loop_
_entity.id
_entity.type
_entity.pdbx_description
1 polymer ?
#
loop_
_entity_poly.entity_id
_entity_poly.type
_entity_poly.pdbx_seq_one_letter_code
_entity_poly.pdbx_strand_id
1 'polypeptide(L)'
;MNLSFLGKLTANFLYTTKLLQCYSWTTNGKRGRANVMYCTPANFMFGVKAYNKPLEDICDKRSIIRHYGYTLVEVKPHDREAIFDVKNVKGELVEKKTMKVCHT
;
A
#
# COMPACT_ATOMS: atom_id res chain seq x y z
N MET A 1 -9.56 -24.51 -11.32
CA MET A 1 -9.94 -23.37 -10.45
C MET A 1 -9.13 -22.15 -10.87
N ASN A 2 -9.80 -21.08 -11.32
CA ASN A 2 -9.15 -19.91 -11.91
C ASN A 2 -8.44 -19.07 -10.82
N LEU A 3 -7.10 -19.04 -10.84
CA LEU A 3 -6.24 -18.22 -9.97
C LEU A 3 -6.55 -16.71 -10.06
N SER A 4 -7.18 -16.29 -11.17
CA SER A 4 -7.60 -14.91 -11.45
C SER A 4 -8.79 -14.43 -10.62
N PHE A 5 -9.60 -15.35 -10.05
CA PHE A 5 -10.77 -14.99 -9.23
C PHE A 5 -10.40 -14.77 -7.76
N LEU A 6 -9.50 -15.59 -7.23
CA LEU A 6 -8.95 -15.47 -5.87
C LEU A 6 -8.20 -14.14 -5.68
N GLY A 7 -7.42 -13.71 -6.68
CA GLY A 7 -6.71 -12.43 -6.62
C GLY A 7 -7.62 -11.20 -6.58
N LYS A 8 -8.82 -11.26 -7.18
CA LYS A 8 -9.80 -10.14 -7.16
C LYS A 8 -10.49 -10.03 -5.80
N LEU A 9 -10.77 -11.16 -5.15
CA LEU A 9 -11.40 -11.21 -3.82
C LEU A 9 -10.44 -10.76 -2.71
N THR A 10 -9.18 -11.21 -2.75
CA THR A 10 -8.17 -10.82 -1.74
C THR A 10 -7.78 -9.35 -1.86
N ALA A 11 -7.66 -8.83 -3.08
CA ALA A 11 -7.41 -7.42 -3.31
C ALA A 11 -8.53 -6.55 -2.73
N ASN A 12 -9.80 -6.84 -3.05
CA ASN A 12 -10.95 -6.09 -2.53
C ASN A 12 -11.04 -6.10 -1.00
N PHE A 13 -10.67 -7.22 -0.34
CA PHE A 13 -10.67 -7.32 1.13
C PHE A 13 -9.58 -6.48 1.80
N LEU A 14 -8.40 -6.36 1.17
CA LEU A 14 -7.31 -5.51 1.68
C LEU A 14 -7.61 -4.01 1.47
N TYR A 15 -8.41 -3.66 0.46
CA TYR A 15 -8.82 -2.26 0.23
C TYR A 15 -9.85 -1.78 1.25
N THR A 16 -10.86 -2.59 1.56
CA THR A 16 -11.92 -2.19 2.50
C THR A 16 -11.35 -1.95 3.90
N THR A 17 -10.45 -2.83 4.37
CA THR A 17 -9.80 -2.70 5.67
C THR A 17 -8.90 -1.47 5.76
N LYS A 18 -8.14 -1.15 4.70
CA LYS A 18 -7.28 0.05 4.69
C LYS A 18 -8.07 1.36 4.58
N LEU A 19 -9.19 1.36 3.84
CA LEU A 19 -10.13 2.49 3.80
C LEU A 19 -10.84 2.70 5.14
N LEU A 20 -11.22 1.62 5.84
CA LEU A 20 -11.80 1.67 7.19
C LEU A 20 -10.81 2.23 8.22
N GLN A 21 -9.52 1.85 8.14
CA GLN A 21 -8.47 2.41 8.99
C GLN A 21 -8.34 3.93 8.81
N CYS A 22 -8.38 4.39 7.55
CA CYS A 22 -8.33 5.82 7.22
C CYS A 22 -9.56 6.58 7.75
N TYR A 23 -10.74 5.96 7.70
CA TYR A 23 -11.96 6.51 8.28
C TYR A 23 -11.84 6.66 9.81
N SER A 24 -11.37 5.61 10.51
CA SER A 24 -11.13 5.64 11.96
C SER A 24 -10.13 6.72 12.40
N TRP A 25 -9.10 7.02 11.59
CA TRP A 25 -8.17 8.11 11.89
C TRP A 25 -8.74 9.50 11.63
N THR A 26 -9.72 9.62 10.73
CA THR A 26 -10.42 10.88 10.47
C THR A 26 -11.37 11.21 11.61
N THR A 27 -12.12 10.22 12.11
CA THR A 27 -13.02 10.39 13.26
C THR A 27 -12.27 10.68 14.55
N ASN A 28 -11.06 10.16 14.70
CA ASN A 28 -10.20 10.40 15.87
C ASN A 28 -9.30 11.65 15.74
N GLY A 29 -9.43 12.44 14.67
CA GLY A 29 -8.63 13.65 14.45
C GLY A 29 -7.14 13.42 14.19
N LYS A 30 -6.71 12.16 14.05
CA LYS A 30 -5.30 11.78 13.86
C LYS A 30 -4.86 11.83 12.39
N ARG A 31 -5.79 11.99 11.43
CA ARG A 31 -5.50 12.05 9.99
C ARG A 31 -4.51 13.16 9.64
N GLY A 32 -4.62 14.34 10.26
CA GLY A 32 -3.75 15.49 9.99
C GLY A 32 -2.28 15.29 10.40
N ARG A 33 -1.98 14.27 11.23
CA ARG A 33 -0.62 13.92 11.67
C ARG A 33 -0.13 12.59 11.11
N ALA A 34 -0.95 11.89 10.31
CA ALA A 34 -0.64 10.56 9.81
C ALA A 34 -0.19 10.63 8.34
N ASN A 35 1.00 10.11 8.04
CA ASN A 35 1.39 9.83 6.67
C ASN A 35 1.01 8.38 6.32
N VAL A 36 0.15 8.19 5.32
CA VAL A 36 -0.37 6.86 4.97
C VAL A 36 0.25 6.42 3.67
N MET A 37 1.01 5.33 3.75
CA MET A 37 1.73 4.74 2.61
C MET A 37 1.14 3.37 2.29
N TYR A 38 0.95 3.09 1.00
CA TYR A 38 0.58 1.78 0.46
C TYR A 38 1.70 1.26 -0.42
N CYS A 39 2.46 0.31 0.11
CA CYS A 39 3.54 -0.38 -0.60
C CYS A 39 3.03 -1.75 -1.07
N THR A 40 3.14 -2.03 -2.36
CA THR A 40 2.75 -3.32 -2.94
C THR A 40 3.79 -3.78 -3.96
N PRO A 41 4.05 -5.10 -4.07
CA PRO A 41 4.92 -5.64 -5.11
C PRO A 41 4.29 -5.57 -6.51
N ALA A 42 2.98 -5.36 -6.60
CA ALA A 42 2.27 -5.25 -7.87
C ALA A 42 2.55 -3.92 -8.57
N ASN A 43 2.41 -3.89 -9.90
CA ASN A 43 2.55 -2.68 -10.73
C ASN A 43 1.26 -1.83 -10.80
N PHE A 44 0.16 -2.35 -10.24
CA PHE A 44 -1.15 -1.73 -10.26
C PHE A 44 -1.85 -1.99 -8.92
N MET A 45 -2.73 -1.07 -8.51
CA MET A 45 -3.56 -1.29 -7.33
C MET A 45 -4.55 -2.44 -7.59
N PHE A 46 -5.26 -2.37 -8.71
CA PHE A 46 -6.24 -3.40 -9.04
C PHE A 46 -6.07 -3.90 -10.47
N GLY A 47 -6.12 -5.23 -10.65
CA GLY A 47 -5.89 -5.88 -11.94
C GLY A 47 -6.97 -5.60 -13.00
N VAL A 48 -8.07 -4.94 -12.61
CA VAL A 48 -9.13 -4.52 -13.53
C VAL A 48 -9.10 -3.01 -13.67
N LYS A 49 -8.81 -2.53 -14.89
CA LYS A 49 -8.64 -1.09 -15.20
C LYS A 49 -9.81 -0.22 -14.74
N ALA A 50 -11.04 -0.74 -14.86
CA ALA A 50 -12.26 -0.01 -14.49
C ALA A 50 -12.31 0.37 -13.00
N TYR A 51 -11.75 -0.44 -12.12
CA TYR A 51 -11.69 -0.15 -10.67
C TYR A 51 -10.39 0.50 -10.25
N ASN A 52 -9.32 0.35 -11.04
CA ASN A 52 -8.04 0.95 -10.71
C ASN A 52 -8.14 2.49 -10.69
N LYS A 53 -8.63 3.10 -11.77
CA LYS A 53 -8.70 4.57 -11.89
C LYS A 53 -9.50 5.25 -10.75
N PRO A 54 -10.73 4.81 -10.40
CA PRO A 54 -11.45 5.39 -9.27
C PRO A 54 -10.74 5.24 -7.92
N LEU A 55 -10.03 4.12 -7.70
CA LEU A 55 -9.28 3.90 -6.46
C LEU A 55 -8.06 4.81 -6.37
N GLU A 56 -7.38 5.04 -7.50
CA GLU A 56 -6.28 6.00 -7.59
C GLU A 56 -6.77 7.42 -7.27
N ASP A 57 -7.90 7.84 -7.83
CA ASP A 57 -8.51 9.14 -7.55
C ASP A 57 -8.87 9.31 -6.06
N ILE A 58 -9.37 8.26 -5.40
CA ILE A 58 -9.66 8.29 -3.95
C ILE A 58 -8.38 8.42 -3.13
N CYS A 59 -7.31 7.74 -3.56
CA CYS A 59 -6.02 7.82 -2.87
C CYS A 59 -5.43 9.23 -2.98
N ASP A 60 -5.53 9.87 -4.14
CA ASP A 60 -5.07 11.24 -4.35
C ASP A 60 -5.87 12.25 -3.53
N LYS A 61 -7.21 12.13 -3.53
CA LYS A 61 -8.10 12.95 -2.68
C LYS A 61 -7.78 12.84 -1.19
N ARG A 62 -7.27 11.70 -0.73
CA ARG A 62 -6.97 11.42 0.68
C ARG A 62 -5.48 11.55 1.02
N SER A 63 -4.65 11.99 0.07
CA SER A 63 -3.20 12.11 0.20
C SER A 63 -2.55 10.81 0.71
N ILE A 64 -2.91 9.69 0.09
CA ILE A 64 -2.33 8.37 0.36
C ILE A 64 -1.19 8.14 -0.64
N ILE A 65 0.03 7.97 -0.13
CA ILE A 65 1.22 7.72 -0.95
C ILE A 65 1.21 6.25 -1.39
N ARG A 66 1.49 6.01 -2.66
CA ARG A 66 1.44 4.68 -3.29
C ARG A 66 2.81 4.32 -3.85
N HIS A 67 3.33 3.16 -3.47
CA HIS A 67 4.61 2.63 -3.91
C HIS A 67 4.39 1.25 -4.54
N TYR A 68 4.57 1.18 -5.85
CA TYR A 68 4.45 -0.05 -6.65
C TYR A 68 5.83 -0.68 -6.86
N GLY A 69 5.89 -2.02 -6.90
CA GLY A 69 7.14 -2.77 -6.98
C GLY A 69 7.93 -2.85 -5.66
N TYR A 70 7.29 -2.53 -4.53
CA TYR A 70 7.89 -2.58 -3.20
C TYR A 70 7.45 -3.86 -2.48
N THR A 71 8.40 -4.76 -2.24
CA THR A 71 8.17 -6.00 -1.49
C THR A 71 8.68 -5.82 -0.07
N LEU A 72 7.82 -6.03 0.93
CA LEU A 72 8.25 -5.98 2.32
C LEU A 72 9.13 -7.20 2.62
N VAL A 73 10.36 -6.96 3.07
CA VAL A 73 11.32 -8.02 3.40
C VAL A 73 11.38 -8.24 4.89
N GLU A 74 11.50 -7.15 5.64
CA GLU A 74 11.74 -7.20 7.08
C GLU A 74 11.09 -6.00 7.76
N VAL A 75 10.61 -6.22 8.98
CA VAL A 75 10.13 -5.17 9.88
C VAL A 75 10.97 -5.23 11.13
N LYS A 76 11.61 -4.11 11.48
CA LYS A 76 12.34 -3.93 12.73
C LYS A 76 11.44 -3.16 13.71
N PRO A 77 10.71 -3.86 14.59
CA PRO A 77 9.73 -3.22 15.46
C PRO A 77 10.38 -2.30 16.49
N HIS A 78 11.59 -2.62 16.96
CA HIS A 78 12.33 -1.80 17.92
C HIS A 78 12.70 -0.42 17.35
N ASP A 79 13.18 -0.40 16.10
CA ASP A 79 13.60 0.83 15.43
C ASP A 79 12.44 1.55 14.72
N ARG A 80 11.27 0.88 14.62
CA ARG A 80 10.08 1.32 13.86
C ARG A 80 10.41 1.54 12.37
N GLU A 81 11.23 0.64 11.84
CA GLU A 81 11.68 0.66 10.45
C GLU A 81 11.14 -0.54 9.69
N ALA A 82 10.74 -0.31 8.45
CA ALA A 82 10.36 -1.36 7.51
C ALA A 82 11.31 -1.32 6.32
N ILE A 83 11.88 -2.47 5.98
CA ILE A 83 12.83 -2.65 4.89
C ILE A 83 12.09 -3.24 3.69
N PHE A 84 12.16 -2.55 2.57
CA PHE A 84 11.53 -2.96 1.33
C PHE A 84 12.56 -3.23 0.24
N ASP A 85 12.35 -4.31 -0.49
CA ASP A 85 13.03 -4.58 -1.75
C ASP A 85 12.25 -3.92 -2.89
N VAL A 86 12.93 -3.05 -3.64
CA VAL A 86 12.39 -2.40 -4.82
C VAL A 86 12.78 -3.21 -6.06
N LYS A 87 11.78 -3.69 -6.79
CA LYS A 87 11.97 -4.44 -8.05
C LYS A 87 11.77 -3.53 -9.25
N ASN A 88 12.62 -3.68 -10.27
CA ASN A 88 12.42 -2.99 -11.54
C ASN A 88 11.35 -3.68 -12.41
N VAL A 89 11.01 -3.06 -13.54
CA VAL A 89 10.11 -3.62 -14.57
C VAL A 89 10.56 -5.01 -15.07
N LYS A 90 11.86 -5.32 -14.96
CA LYS A 90 12.45 -6.62 -15.31
C LYS A 90 12.40 -7.68 -14.18
N GLY A 91 11.86 -7.33 -13.01
CA GLY A 91 11.78 -8.23 -11.85
C GLY A 91 13.06 -8.38 -11.03
N GLU A 92 14.14 -7.72 -11.44
CA GLU A 92 15.42 -7.70 -10.74
C GLU A 92 15.38 -6.75 -9.53
N LEU A 93 16.06 -7.13 -8.45
CA LEU A 93 16.22 -6.30 -7.25
C LEU A 93 17.12 -5.10 -7.57
N VAL A 94 16.59 -3.90 -7.41
CA VAL A 94 17.30 -2.65 -7.72
C VAL A 94 17.88 -2.05 -6.46
N GLU A 95 17.10 -2.02 -5.38
CA GLU A 95 17.47 -1.28 -4.17
C GLU A 95 16.74 -1.81 -2.93
N LYS A 96 17.44 -1.78 -1.79
CA LYS A 96 16.84 -1.95 -0.47
C LYS A 96 16.53 -0.57 0.11
N LYS A 97 15.24 -0.28 0.30
CA LYS A 97 14.78 0.99 0.86
C LYS A 97 14.23 0.81 2.27
N THR A 98 14.81 1.51 3.23
CA THR A 98 14.28 1.59 4.59
C THR A 98 13.30 2.75 4.70
N MET A 99 12.09 2.48 5.21
CA MET A 99 11.10 3.50 5.51
C MET A 99 10.78 3.50 7.01
N LYS A 100 10.71 4.70 7.60
CA LYS A 100 10.24 4.87 8.98
C LYS A 100 8.72 4.86 9.01
N VAL A 101 8.15 4.00 9.86
CA VAL A 101 6.70 3.71 9.85
C VAL A 101 5.90 4.72 10.70
N CYS A 102 6.55 5.42 11.65
CA CYS A 102 5.92 6.45 12.47
C CYS A 102 6.89 7.60 12.80
N HIS A 103 6.39 8.83 12.81
CA HIS A 103 6.93 9.92 13.64
C HIS A 103 5.92 10.20 14.76
N THR A 104 6.41 10.36 15.99
CA THR A 104 5.57 10.72 17.15
C THR A 104 5.47 12.23 17.24
#